data_AF-A0A522J431-F1
#
_entry.id   AF-A0A522J431-F1
#
_cell.length_a   1.000
_cell.length_b   1.000
_cell.length_c   1.000
_cell.angle_alpha   90.00
_cell.angle_beta   90.00
_cell.angle_gamma   90.00
#
_symmetry.space_group_name_H-M   'P 1'
#
loop_
_entity.id
_entity.type
_entity.pdbx_description
1 polymer ?
#
loop_
_entity_poly.entity_id
_entity_poly.type
_entity_poly.pdbx_seq_one_letter_code
_entity_poly.pdbx_strand_id
1 'polypeptide(L)'
;MKQSQRYQKIRNLSRRGFGLARYVGLWLLLSVGLVGCAGAQAPTSGTDAASIAEHEAEDPVPAKTPEDDPRLHLPSALPPQARHGVFPPSTPQALQALASAREAMQKKQWSRLASLAPQAQTDPLLGSYVQYWLLRQQLQDSTAPIPTASLQQFMKATQDDYLADRIKADWIVAAMRTGDYATINRLGPVISPSAQVDCALLMAEHMTGTVVTADQVMTAFEPVSTCWTLLGEMVDRNVVGWNNLEPLLRATLETSKTGNARRIASLMFTTDEMASYNALMKSPDKWLATQQRPTTRPQIELVTLALSRMARDDNRVAAAAYVKSVWSASMPKSNMQWVWGQFGLVAALNVDSDASGWYRRSGNVPMTDYNHAWQVRAELRQPKIDWGWVAKAIEKMTARQQAEPVWVYWHGRAMEAQGHAEAAKKHFESIAGVYGFYGQLANEELHRRIPIPREPKAVTKAELARARSNEGLQRAVRLFDLGWRSEAVPEWNFSLRGMDDRQLLAAAEYAKSEQIYDRVVNTSLKTRDEIDFRQRFIAPFEGRVAEKAKQIDLDPAWVYGLIRQESRFITNARSHVGASGL
;
A
#
# COMPACT_ATOMS: atom_id res chain seq x y z
N MET A 1 -27.03 36.02 -28.34
CA MET A 1 -25.92 36.85 -28.89
C MET A 1 -25.32 37.70 -27.78
N LYS A 2 -24.11 37.37 -27.34
CA LYS A 2 -23.06 38.33 -26.95
C LYS A 2 -21.73 37.56 -26.78
N GLN A 3 -20.81 37.93 -27.66
CA GLN A 3 -19.41 37.53 -27.86
C GLN A 3 -18.54 37.76 -26.60
N SER A 4 -17.58 36.88 -26.26
CA SER A 4 -16.12 36.89 -26.61
C SER A 4 -15.37 38.08 -25.99
N GLN A 5 -14.17 38.06 -25.38
CA GLN A 5 -12.88 37.35 -25.50
C GLN A 5 -12.13 37.51 -24.15
N ARG A 6 -11.32 36.57 -23.64
CA ARG A 6 -9.92 36.23 -23.95
C ARG A 6 -8.88 37.37 -23.70
N TYR A 7 -7.86 37.02 -22.89
CA TYR A 7 -6.42 37.33 -23.00
C TYR A 7 -5.66 38.08 -21.87
N GLN A 8 -4.52 37.46 -21.50
CA GLN A 8 -3.20 37.98 -21.11
C GLN A 8 -2.96 38.61 -19.72
N LYS A 9 -2.32 37.82 -18.84
CA LYS A 9 -1.51 38.34 -17.72
C LYS A 9 -0.09 38.62 -18.22
N ILE A 10 0.28 39.89 -18.13
CA ILE A 10 1.58 40.48 -18.46
C ILE A 10 2.60 40.15 -17.34
N ARG A 11 3.81 39.74 -17.75
CA ARG A 11 5.02 39.73 -16.91
C ARG A 11 5.54 41.16 -16.77
N ASN A 12 5.67 41.65 -15.54
CA ASN A 12 6.49 42.83 -15.25
C ASN A 12 7.87 42.40 -14.75
N LEU A 13 8.89 42.73 -15.55
CA LEU A 13 10.26 42.90 -15.10
C LEU A 13 10.39 44.25 -14.37
N SER A 14 11.14 44.28 -13.28
CA SER A 14 11.93 45.45 -12.94
C SER A 14 13.35 45.02 -12.53
N ARG A 15 14.32 45.59 -13.26
CA ARG A 15 15.77 45.52 -13.07
C ARG A 15 16.23 46.62 -12.10
N ARG A 16 17.30 46.34 -11.36
CA ARG A 16 18.50 47.17 -11.05
C ARG A 16 19.36 46.29 -10.10
N GLY A 17 20.52 45.73 -10.49
CA GLY A 17 21.80 46.35 -10.89
C GLY A 17 22.61 46.67 -9.61
N PHE A 18 23.87 46.31 -9.37
CA PHE A 18 25.01 45.76 -10.14
C PHE A 18 26.09 45.30 -9.13
N GLY A 19 27.02 44.42 -9.53
CA GLY A 19 28.30 44.17 -8.82
C GLY A 19 28.78 42.70 -8.85
N LEU A 20 29.18 42.17 -10.01
CA LEU A 20 30.58 41.94 -10.43
C LEU A 20 31.44 41.04 -9.49
N ALA A 21 31.50 39.75 -9.83
CA ALA A 21 32.74 38.97 -9.78
C ALA A 21 32.65 37.79 -10.76
N ARG A 22 33.70 37.65 -11.58
CA ARG A 22 33.88 36.72 -12.70
C ARG A 22 34.27 35.35 -12.16
N TYR A 23 33.76 34.26 -12.74
CA TYR A 23 34.59 33.14 -13.24
C TYR A 23 33.81 32.37 -14.31
N VAL A 24 34.52 32.14 -15.41
CA VAL A 24 34.12 31.37 -16.60
C VAL A 24 34.35 29.90 -16.33
N GLY A 25 33.50 29.02 -16.85
CA GLY A 25 33.80 27.59 -16.96
C GLY A 25 32.57 26.74 -17.27
N LEU A 26 32.44 26.33 -18.54
CA LEU A 26 31.63 25.20 -19.00
C LEU A 26 31.82 23.97 -18.10
N TRP A 27 30.84 23.07 -18.02
CA TRP A 27 30.96 21.66 -18.38
C TRP A 27 29.63 20.95 -18.06
N LEU A 28 28.91 20.57 -19.12
CA LEU A 28 28.05 19.38 -19.11
C LEU A 28 28.95 18.18 -18.85
N LEU A 29 28.54 17.23 -18.00
CA LEU A 29 28.55 15.80 -18.32
C LEU A 29 27.92 14.95 -17.20
N LEU A 30 27.06 14.05 -17.66
CA LEU A 30 26.70 12.78 -17.04
C LEU A 30 27.91 12.03 -16.44
N SER A 31 27.70 11.40 -15.29
CA SER A 31 28.26 10.06 -15.05
C SER A 31 27.55 9.37 -13.87
N VAL A 32 26.86 8.30 -14.23
CA VAL A 32 26.46 7.17 -13.38
C VAL A 32 27.72 6.54 -12.78
N GLY A 33 27.76 6.37 -11.46
CA GLY A 33 28.84 5.67 -10.76
C GLY A 33 28.40 4.26 -10.35
N LEU A 34 28.63 3.29 -11.24
CA LEU A 34 28.65 1.86 -10.98
C LEU A 34 30.03 1.35 -11.38
N VAL A 35 30.89 1.01 -10.41
CA VAL A 35 32.01 0.03 -10.41
C VAL A 35 32.39 -0.08 -8.92
N GLY A 36 32.54 -1.22 -8.24
CA GLY A 36 32.84 -2.59 -8.66
C GLY A 36 34.07 -3.05 -7.86
N CYS A 37 34.07 -4.29 -7.39
CA CYS A 37 35.26 -5.16 -7.34
C CYS A 37 34.82 -6.57 -6.93
N ALA A 38 34.92 -7.47 -7.89
CA ALA A 38 34.82 -8.91 -7.76
C ALA A 38 36.18 -9.51 -7.37
N GLY A 39 36.16 -10.70 -6.77
CA GLY A 39 37.34 -11.54 -6.63
C GLY A 39 37.11 -12.74 -5.73
N ALA A 40 36.70 -13.88 -6.29
CA ALA A 40 37.05 -15.19 -5.76
C ALA A 40 36.85 -16.26 -6.85
N GLN A 41 37.89 -17.06 -7.06
CA GLN A 41 38.06 -18.07 -8.10
C GLN A 41 37.17 -19.30 -7.87
N ALA A 42 36.73 -19.92 -8.97
CA ALA A 42 36.07 -21.23 -8.96
C ALA A 42 37.11 -22.37 -8.77
N PRO A 43 36.83 -23.39 -7.95
CA PRO A 43 37.64 -24.60 -7.92
C PRO A 43 37.25 -25.57 -9.04
N THR A 44 38.29 -26.16 -9.60
CA THR A 44 38.33 -27.19 -10.64
C THR A 44 37.78 -28.54 -10.17
N SER A 45 37.21 -29.26 -11.13
CA SER A 45 36.77 -30.65 -11.09
C SER A 45 37.83 -31.64 -10.58
N GLY A 46 37.45 -32.47 -9.62
CA GLY A 46 38.13 -33.72 -9.28
C GLY A 46 37.13 -34.87 -9.40
N THR A 47 37.36 -35.75 -10.36
CA THR A 47 36.77 -37.08 -10.48
C THR A 47 37.30 -38.00 -9.40
N ASP A 48 36.42 -38.72 -8.70
CA ASP A 48 36.69 -40.07 -8.24
C ASP A 48 35.38 -40.86 -8.11
N ALA A 49 35.46 -42.11 -8.56
CA ALA A 49 34.36 -43.05 -8.70
C ALA A 49 34.37 -44.10 -7.57
N ALA A 50 33.20 -44.73 -7.42
CA ALA A 50 32.94 -46.02 -6.78
C ALA A 50 32.85 -46.09 -5.24
N SER A 51 31.65 -46.39 -4.72
CA SER A 51 31.30 -47.77 -4.36
C SER A 51 29.80 -47.89 -4.03
N ILE A 52 29.27 -49.04 -4.40
CA ILE A 52 27.89 -49.49 -4.22
C ILE A 52 27.84 -50.25 -2.88
N ALA A 53 26.80 -50.03 -2.08
CA ALA A 53 26.33 -50.98 -1.08
C ALA A 53 24.82 -50.82 -0.87
N GLU A 54 24.09 -51.87 -1.22
CA GLU A 54 22.67 -52.11 -0.96
C GLU A 54 22.43 -52.53 0.51
N HIS A 55 21.16 -52.45 0.93
CA HIS A 55 20.45 -53.02 2.10
C HIS A 55 19.73 -51.88 2.87
N GLU A 56 18.46 -51.93 3.23
CA GLU A 56 17.40 -52.94 3.14
C GLU A 56 16.08 -52.19 3.38
N ALA A 57 15.00 -52.71 2.80
CA ALA A 57 13.65 -52.23 3.03
C ALA A 57 13.07 -52.86 4.30
N GLU A 58 12.36 -52.07 5.11
CA GLU A 58 11.29 -52.58 5.99
C GLU A 58 10.06 -51.68 5.90
N ASP A 59 8.94 -52.33 5.63
CA ASP A 59 7.61 -51.81 5.32
C ASP A 59 6.69 -51.86 6.59
N PRO A 60 5.43 -51.40 6.54
CA PRO A 60 4.80 -50.58 7.58
C PRO A 60 3.72 -51.32 8.39
N VAL A 61 3.35 -50.77 9.55
CA VAL A 61 2.12 -51.17 10.28
C VAL A 61 1.59 -50.01 11.18
N PRO A 62 0.33 -49.98 11.65
CA PRO A 62 -0.68 -49.08 11.08
C PRO A 62 -1.48 -48.25 12.13
N ALA A 63 -2.30 -47.33 11.60
CA ALA A 63 -3.60 -46.84 12.09
C ALA A 63 -3.77 -46.40 13.56
N LYS A 64 -4.32 -45.17 13.72
CA LYS A 64 -5.39 -44.87 14.68
C LYS A 64 -6.08 -43.53 14.35
N THR A 65 -7.37 -43.61 14.05
CA THR A 65 -8.37 -42.53 14.13
C THR A 65 -8.69 -42.20 15.59
N PRO A 66 -9.16 -40.97 15.85
CA PRO A 66 -10.45 -40.76 16.55
C PRO A 66 -11.28 -39.64 15.86
N GLU A 67 -12.51 -39.88 15.41
CA GLU A 67 -13.78 -39.74 16.15
C GLU A 67 -14.00 -38.37 16.85
N ASP A 68 -14.90 -37.59 16.23
CA ASP A 68 -15.93 -36.68 16.75
C ASP A 68 -15.65 -35.75 17.94
N ASP A 69 -15.47 -34.45 17.63
CA ASP A 69 -15.80 -33.33 18.54
C ASP A 69 -16.96 -32.50 17.94
N PRO A 70 -18.16 -32.52 18.55
CA PRO A 70 -19.32 -31.81 18.06
C PRO A 70 -19.40 -30.42 18.68
N ARG A 71 -18.61 -29.46 18.19
CA ARG A 71 -18.77 -28.02 18.49
C ARG A 71 -17.81 -27.17 17.65
N LEU A 72 -18.27 -26.75 16.45
CA LEU A 72 -17.90 -25.50 15.75
C LEU A 72 -18.54 -25.49 14.35
N HIS A 73 -19.87 -25.42 14.29
CA HIS A 73 -20.54 -24.99 13.06
C HIS A 73 -20.57 -23.45 13.02
N LEU A 74 -19.49 -22.86 12.52
CA LEU A 74 -19.58 -21.56 11.86
C LEU A 74 -20.38 -21.77 10.57
N PRO A 75 -21.44 -20.99 10.29
CA PRO A 75 -22.11 -21.10 9.00
C PRO A 75 -21.10 -20.72 7.91
N SER A 76 -20.76 -21.69 7.06
CA SER A 76 -20.11 -21.40 5.78
C SER A 76 -20.95 -20.37 5.05
N ALA A 77 -20.40 -19.17 4.87
CA ALA A 77 -20.94 -18.24 3.88
C ALA A 77 -20.92 -18.99 2.54
N LEU A 78 -22.11 -19.28 2.02
CA LEU A 78 -22.28 -19.86 0.69
C LEU A 78 -21.47 -19.01 -0.31
N PRO A 79 -20.62 -19.61 -1.17
CA PRO A 79 -19.99 -18.86 -2.23
C PRO A 79 -21.10 -18.18 -3.07
N PRO A 80 -20.90 -16.94 -3.55
CA PRO A 80 -21.84 -16.32 -4.48
C PRO A 80 -22.01 -17.27 -5.66
N GLN A 81 -23.24 -17.74 -5.88
CA GLN A 81 -23.55 -18.64 -6.98
C GLN A 81 -23.14 -17.94 -8.28
N ALA A 82 -22.11 -18.47 -8.95
CA ALA A 82 -21.70 -17.98 -10.26
C ALA A 82 -22.87 -18.17 -11.23
N ARG A 83 -23.50 -17.06 -11.63
CA ARG A 83 -24.43 -17.07 -12.75
C ARG A 83 -23.61 -17.30 -14.01
N HIS A 84 -23.95 -18.37 -14.73
CA HIS A 84 -23.26 -18.76 -15.96
C HIS A 84 -24.01 -18.14 -17.14
N GLY A 85 -23.58 -16.96 -17.57
CA GLY A 85 -24.12 -16.26 -18.74
C GLY A 85 -23.12 -16.24 -19.89
N VAL A 86 -23.55 -16.66 -21.08
CA VAL A 86 -22.94 -16.22 -22.34
C VAL A 86 -23.73 -14.99 -22.75
N PHE A 87 -23.16 -13.79 -22.62
CA PHE A 87 -23.85 -12.57 -23.03
C PHE A 87 -23.92 -12.49 -24.56
N PRO A 88 -25.04 -11.99 -25.12
CA PRO A 88 -25.12 -11.74 -26.54
C PRO A 88 -24.08 -10.69 -26.97
N PRO A 89 -23.61 -10.71 -28.22
CA PRO A 89 -22.67 -9.71 -28.71
C PRO A 89 -23.33 -8.32 -28.70
N SER A 90 -22.59 -7.32 -28.25
CA SER A 90 -23.01 -5.93 -28.27
C SER A 90 -23.26 -5.44 -29.69
N THR A 91 -24.34 -4.68 -29.91
CA THR A 91 -24.58 -4.03 -31.20
C THR A 91 -23.58 -2.90 -31.44
N PRO A 92 -23.22 -2.58 -32.71
CA PRO A 92 -22.33 -1.44 -33.01
C PRO A 92 -22.83 -0.11 -32.42
N GLN A 93 -24.15 0.09 -32.39
CA GLN A 93 -24.80 1.27 -31.82
C GLN A 93 -24.61 1.35 -30.31
N ALA A 94 -24.78 0.22 -29.60
CA ALA A 94 -24.55 0.15 -28.15
C ALA A 94 -23.08 0.46 -27.81
N LEU A 95 -22.13 -0.08 -28.58
CA LEU A 95 -20.71 0.17 -28.38
C LEU A 95 -20.31 1.62 -28.62
N GLN A 96 -20.84 2.24 -29.68
CA GLN A 96 -20.59 3.66 -29.95
C GLN A 96 -21.19 4.55 -28.85
N ALA A 97 -22.38 4.21 -28.36
CA ALA A 97 -23.02 4.93 -27.26
C ALA A 97 -22.23 4.78 -25.96
N LEU A 98 -21.72 3.59 -25.64
CA LEU A 98 -20.85 3.33 -24.48
C LEU A 98 -19.57 4.18 -24.53
N ALA A 99 -18.86 4.16 -25.66
CA ALA A 99 -17.64 4.95 -25.83
C ALA A 99 -17.91 6.46 -25.69
N SER A 100 -18.99 6.93 -26.32
CA SER A 100 -19.41 8.34 -26.23
C SER A 100 -19.85 8.73 -24.81
N ALA A 101 -20.51 7.82 -24.08
CA ALA A 101 -20.93 8.02 -22.71
C ALA A 101 -19.72 8.15 -21.79
N ARG A 102 -18.72 7.26 -21.92
CA ARG A 102 -17.46 7.38 -21.16
C ARG A 102 -16.76 8.70 -21.45
N GLU A 103 -16.65 9.09 -22.72
CA GLU A 103 -16.03 10.37 -23.09
C GLU A 103 -16.78 11.55 -22.45
N ALA A 104 -18.11 11.54 -22.50
CA ALA A 104 -18.94 12.55 -21.87
C ALA A 104 -18.71 12.59 -20.34
N MET A 105 -18.64 11.44 -19.67
CA MET A 105 -18.34 11.34 -18.24
C MET A 105 -16.97 11.93 -17.90
N GLN A 106 -15.92 11.57 -18.66
CA GLN A 106 -14.57 12.10 -18.47
C GLN A 106 -14.50 13.61 -18.67
N LYS A 107 -15.23 14.14 -19.66
CA LYS A 107 -15.35 15.57 -19.94
C LYS A 107 -16.38 16.29 -19.06
N LYS A 108 -17.00 15.60 -18.09
CA LYS A 108 -18.06 16.12 -17.21
C LYS A 108 -19.27 16.70 -17.96
N GLN A 109 -19.58 16.16 -19.14
CA GLN A 109 -20.72 16.53 -19.99
C GLN A 109 -21.97 15.74 -19.56
N TRP A 110 -22.47 15.99 -18.35
CA TRP A 110 -23.50 15.14 -17.71
C TRP A 110 -24.82 15.07 -18.47
N SER A 111 -25.28 16.16 -19.09
CA SER A 111 -26.49 16.15 -19.93
C SER A 111 -26.33 15.25 -21.15
N ARG A 112 -25.13 15.22 -21.76
CA ARG A 112 -24.81 14.33 -22.89
C ARG A 112 -24.70 12.88 -22.43
N LEU A 113 -24.12 12.64 -21.25
CA LEU A 113 -24.10 11.30 -20.65
C LEU A 113 -25.52 10.78 -20.45
N ALA A 114 -26.41 11.61 -19.89
CA ALA A 114 -27.80 11.26 -19.66
C ALA A 114 -28.55 10.95 -20.97
N SER A 115 -28.34 11.72 -22.03
CA SER A 115 -28.98 11.46 -23.33
C SER A 115 -28.48 10.17 -24.00
N LEU A 116 -27.24 9.77 -23.73
CA LEU A 116 -26.64 8.55 -24.29
C LEU A 116 -27.01 7.28 -23.50
N ALA A 117 -27.46 7.43 -22.25
CA ALA A 117 -27.69 6.30 -21.35
C ALA A 117 -28.67 5.26 -21.87
N PRO A 118 -29.85 5.61 -22.43
CA PRO A 118 -30.80 4.60 -22.92
C PRO A 118 -30.20 3.70 -24.01
N GLN A 119 -29.43 4.27 -24.93
CA GLN A 119 -28.78 3.50 -26.00
C GLN A 119 -27.61 2.67 -25.46
N ALA A 120 -26.79 3.24 -24.57
CA ALA A 120 -25.63 2.54 -24.02
C ALA A 120 -26.04 1.39 -23.09
N GLN A 121 -27.19 1.49 -22.40
CA GLN A 121 -27.76 0.42 -21.56
C GLN A 121 -28.19 -0.82 -22.35
N THR A 122 -28.34 -0.71 -23.68
CA THR A 122 -28.60 -1.88 -24.53
C THR A 122 -27.38 -2.81 -24.66
N ASP A 123 -26.21 -2.38 -24.20
CA ASP A 123 -25.06 -3.27 -24.07
C ASP A 123 -25.28 -4.24 -22.90
N PRO A 124 -25.28 -5.56 -23.16
CA PRO A 124 -25.67 -6.56 -22.16
C PRO A 124 -24.63 -6.73 -21.04
N LEU A 125 -23.38 -6.32 -21.26
CA LEU A 125 -22.26 -6.58 -20.35
C LEU A 125 -21.86 -5.32 -19.58
N LEU A 126 -21.76 -4.18 -20.26
CA LEU A 126 -21.26 -2.92 -19.71
C LEU A 126 -22.32 -1.82 -19.60
N GLY A 127 -23.57 -2.07 -20.02
CA GLY A 127 -24.63 -1.06 -19.96
C GLY A 127 -24.86 -0.48 -18.55
N SER A 128 -24.68 -1.31 -17.51
CA SER A 128 -24.79 -0.93 -16.09
C SER A 128 -23.79 0.16 -15.67
N TYR A 129 -22.60 0.22 -16.28
CA TYR A 129 -21.58 1.23 -15.96
C TYR A 129 -22.06 2.65 -16.24
N VAL A 130 -22.83 2.85 -17.31
CA VAL A 130 -23.33 4.19 -17.69
C VAL A 130 -24.32 4.70 -16.66
N GLN A 131 -25.22 3.82 -16.20
CA GLN A 131 -26.16 4.14 -15.13
C GLN A 131 -25.43 4.40 -13.80
N TYR A 132 -24.43 3.57 -13.49
CA TYR A 132 -23.58 3.76 -12.31
C TYR A 132 -22.89 5.14 -12.33
N TRP A 133 -22.32 5.58 -13.45
CA TRP A 133 -21.66 6.88 -13.55
C TRP A 133 -22.60 8.05 -13.31
N LEU A 134 -23.82 7.99 -13.84
CA LEU A 134 -24.85 9.01 -13.60
C LEU A 134 -25.24 9.08 -12.13
N LEU A 135 -25.55 7.94 -11.51
CA LEU A 135 -25.92 7.87 -10.11
C LEU A 135 -24.78 8.31 -9.19
N ARG A 136 -23.54 7.89 -9.49
CA ARG A 136 -22.36 8.31 -8.75
C ARG A 136 -22.16 9.83 -8.83
N GLN A 137 -22.38 10.45 -9.99
CA GLN A 137 -22.29 11.90 -10.11
C GLN A 137 -23.36 12.60 -9.26
N GLN A 138 -24.59 12.10 -9.26
CA GLN A 138 -25.67 12.63 -8.42
C GLN A 138 -25.35 12.49 -6.91
N LEU A 139 -24.75 11.37 -6.49
CA LEU A 139 -24.29 11.17 -5.12
C LEU A 139 -23.14 12.10 -4.72
N GLN A 140 -22.28 12.47 -5.69
CA GLN A 140 -21.17 13.40 -5.46
C GLN A 140 -21.64 14.86 -5.38
N ASP A 141 -22.74 15.22 -6.01
CA ASP A 141 -23.35 16.55 -5.88
C ASP A 141 -23.92 16.73 -4.46
N SER A 142 -23.38 17.66 -3.69
CA SER A 142 -23.87 17.95 -2.33
C SER A 142 -25.04 18.94 -2.31
N THR A 143 -25.40 19.51 -3.45
CA THR A 143 -26.49 20.50 -3.58
C THR A 143 -27.79 19.85 -4.02
N ALA A 144 -27.74 18.65 -4.58
CA ALA A 144 -28.89 17.88 -5.02
C ALA A 144 -29.33 16.86 -3.95
N PRO A 145 -30.62 16.51 -3.88
CA PRO A 145 -31.10 15.42 -3.03
C PRO A 145 -30.55 14.06 -3.50
N ILE A 146 -30.32 13.16 -2.55
CA ILE A 146 -29.88 11.79 -2.84
C ILE A 146 -30.99 11.07 -3.63
N PRO A 147 -30.70 10.47 -4.81
CA PRO A 147 -31.69 9.85 -5.68
C PRO A 147 -32.10 8.44 -5.23
N THR A 148 -32.63 8.31 -4.01
CA THR A 148 -32.90 7.03 -3.32
C THR A 148 -33.67 6.01 -4.17
N ALA A 149 -34.74 6.42 -4.85
CA ALA A 149 -35.53 5.52 -5.69
C ALA A 149 -34.70 4.94 -6.85
N SER A 150 -33.91 5.77 -7.53
CA SER A 150 -33.04 5.34 -8.63
C SER A 150 -31.90 4.44 -8.15
N LEU A 151 -31.36 4.68 -6.95
CA LEU A 151 -30.33 3.83 -6.34
C LEU A 151 -30.88 2.44 -6.01
N GLN A 152 -32.07 2.38 -5.39
CA GLN A 152 -32.76 1.13 -5.09
C GLN A 152 -33.10 0.36 -6.36
N GLN A 153 -33.60 1.04 -7.39
CA GLN A 153 -33.89 0.44 -8.68
C GLN A 153 -32.63 -0.13 -9.33
N PHE A 154 -31.52 0.63 -9.33
CA PHE A 154 -30.26 0.17 -9.88
C PHE A 154 -29.72 -1.06 -9.13
N MET A 155 -29.69 -1.03 -7.80
CA MET A 155 -29.25 -2.19 -6.99
C MET A 155 -30.14 -3.42 -7.19
N LYS A 156 -31.44 -3.25 -7.47
CA LYS A 156 -32.37 -4.36 -7.75
C LYS A 156 -32.22 -4.91 -9.19
N ALA A 157 -31.94 -4.03 -10.16
CA ALA A 157 -31.92 -4.37 -11.57
C ALA A 157 -30.54 -4.81 -12.08
N THR A 158 -29.47 -4.31 -11.47
CA THR A 158 -28.10 -4.65 -11.88
C THR A 158 -27.82 -6.12 -11.61
N GLN A 159 -27.27 -6.81 -12.61
CA GLN A 159 -26.70 -8.16 -12.45
C GLN A 159 -25.21 -8.09 -12.09
N ASP A 160 -24.67 -6.87 -11.98
CA ASP A 160 -23.28 -6.62 -11.64
C ASP A 160 -23.12 -6.39 -10.13
N ASP A 161 -22.69 -7.44 -9.43
CA ASP A 161 -22.44 -7.42 -7.99
C ASP A 161 -21.37 -6.38 -7.59
N TYR A 162 -20.36 -6.14 -8.44
CA TYR A 162 -19.34 -5.14 -8.16
C TYR A 162 -19.94 -3.74 -8.18
N LEU A 163 -20.71 -3.41 -9.22
CA LEU A 163 -21.34 -2.09 -9.30
C LEU A 163 -22.42 -1.91 -8.23
N ALA A 164 -23.14 -2.98 -7.85
CA ALA A 164 -24.07 -2.96 -6.73
C ALA A 164 -23.36 -2.64 -5.40
N ASP A 165 -22.20 -3.26 -5.14
CA ASP A 165 -21.40 -2.98 -3.95
C ASP A 165 -20.80 -1.57 -3.98
N ARG A 166 -20.30 -1.14 -5.15
CA ARG A 166 -19.73 0.20 -5.34
C ARG A 166 -20.74 1.31 -5.16
N ILE A 167 -21.94 1.18 -5.72
CA ILE A 167 -22.97 2.21 -5.56
C ILE A 167 -23.49 2.25 -4.12
N LYS A 168 -23.57 1.09 -3.44
CA LYS A 168 -23.90 1.01 -2.02
C LYS A 168 -22.86 1.77 -1.18
N ALA A 169 -21.57 1.55 -1.46
CA ALA A 169 -20.48 2.28 -0.82
C ALA A 169 -20.57 3.80 -1.08
N ASP A 170 -20.77 4.21 -2.34
CA ASP A 170 -20.91 5.63 -2.70
C ASP A 170 -22.16 6.25 -2.03
N TRP A 171 -23.25 5.48 -1.86
CA TRP A 171 -24.47 5.93 -1.15
C TRP A 171 -24.23 6.08 0.35
N ILE A 172 -23.54 5.15 1.01
CA ILE A 172 -23.16 5.28 2.43
C ILE A 172 -22.37 6.58 2.65
N VAL A 173 -21.39 6.86 1.80
CA VAL A 173 -20.60 8.09 1.88
C VAL A 173 -21.46 9.34 1.67
N ALA A 174 -22.38 9.33 0.71
CA ALA A 174 -23.29 10.46 0.49
C ALA A 174 -24.24 10.69 1.67
N ALA A 175 -24.81 9.61 2.23
CA ALA A 175 -25.70 9.66 3.39
C ALA A 175 -24.98 10.19 4.65
N MET A 176 -23.69 9.88 4.81
CA MET A 176 -22.86 10.43 5.87
C MET A 176 -22.77 11.96 5.80
N ARG A 177 -22.68 12.53 4.58
CA ARG A 177 -22.64 14.00 4.42
C ARG A 177 -23.94 14.68 4.84
N THR A 178 -25.08 13.98 4.69
CA THR A 178 -26.40 14.52 5.01
C THR A 178 -26.88 14.15 6.41
N GLY A 179 -26.08 13.42 7.19
CA GLY A 179 -26.46 12.93 8.52
C GLY A 179 -27.54 11.85 8.51
N ASP A 180 -27.77 11.17 7.38
CA ASP A 180 -28.76 10.08 7.28
C ASP A 180 -28.16 8.74 7.76
N TYR A 181 -27.90 8.68 9.06
CA TYR A 181 -27.31 7.52 9.73
C TYR A 181 -28.22 6.29 9.68
N ALA A 182 -29.55 6.49 9.68
CA ALA A 182 -30.52 5.41 9.55
C ALA A 182 -30.38 4.68 8.21
N THR A 183 -30.20 5.42 7.11
CA THR A 183 -29.91 4.80 5.80
C THR A 183 -28.57 4.07 5.81
N ILE A 184 -27.52 4.61 6.43
CA ILE A 184 -26.22 3.92 6.51
C ILE A 184 -26.37 2.56 7.21
N ASN A 185 -27.02 2.53 8.37
CA ASN A 185 -27.24 1.28 9.12
C ASN A 185 -28.13 0.29 8.36
N ARG A 186 -29.15 0.78 7.65
CA ARG A 186 -30.01 -0.06 6.79
C ARG A 186 -29.24 -0.65 5.61
N LEU A 187 -28.31 0.11 5.01
CA LEU A 187 -27.45 -0.41 3.95
C LEU A 187 -26.48 -1.44 4.51
N GLY A 188 -25.86 -1.15 5.66
CA GLY A 188 -24.90 -2.03 6.32
C GLY A 188 -23.57 -2.15 5.56
N PRO A 189 -22.70 -3.09 5.98
CA PRO A 189 -21.35 -3.22 5.42
C PRO A 189 -21.35 -3.57 3.94
N VAL A 190 -20.30 -3.14 3.25
CA VAL A 190 -20.02 -3.47 1.84
C VAL A 190 -18.95 -4.54 1.77
N ILE A 191 -18.83 -5.22 0.63
CA ILE A 191 -17.89 -6.31 0.44
C ILE A 191 -16.45 -5.77 0.32
N SER A 192 -16.26 -4.60 -0.31
CA SER A 192 -14.95 -3.94 -0.42
C SER A 192 -14.99 -2.53 0.16
N PRO A 193 -14.99 -2.39 1.50
CA PRO A 193 -15.06 -1.09 2.12
C PRO A 193 -13.77 -0.29 1.86
N SER A 194 -13.96 1.01 1.72
CA SER A 194 -12.87 1.96 1.89
C SER A 194 -12.95 2.52 3.31
N ALA A 195 -11.86 3.10 3.81
CA ALA A 195 -11.90 3.81 5.09
C ALA A 195 -13.03 4.84 5.17
N GLN A 196 -13.44 5.43 4.04
CA GLN A 196 -14.59 6.33 4.05
C GLN A 196 -15.89 5.65 4.48
N VAL A 197 -16.10 4.41 4.03
CA VAL A 197 -17.29 3.61 4.34
C VAL A 197 -17.20 3.09 5.76
N ASP A 198 -16.05 2.57 6.19
CA ASP A 198 -15.86 2.06 7.56
C ASP A 198 -16.12 3.15 8.60
N CYS A 199 -15.55 4.34 8.40
CA CYS A 199 -15.80 5.47 9.30
C CYS A 199 -17.25 5.97 9.26
N ALA A 200 -17.93 5.86 8.12
CA ALA A 200 -19.34 6.21 8.01
C ALA A 200 -20.25 5.21 8.75
N LEU A 201 -19.94 3.91 8.67
CA LEU A 201 -20.64 2.86 9.40
C LEU A 201 -20.46 3.03 10.91
N LEU A 202 -19.22 3.25 11.38
CA LEU A 202 -18.95 3.53 12.79
C LEU A 202 -19.66 4.80 13.29
N MET A 203 -19.71 5.86 12.47
CA MET A 203 -20.49 7.05 12.83
C MET A 203 -21.98 6.71 12.97
N ALA A 204 -22.54 5.95 12.04
CA ALA A 204 -23.95 5.62 12.07
C ALA A 204 -24.32 4.70 13.25
N GLU A 205 -23.45 3.76 13.62
CA GLU A 205 -23.55 2.95 14.84
C GLU A 205 -23.58 3.85 16.08
N HIS A 206 -22.61 4.76 16.20
CA HIS A 206 -22.53 5.72 17.30
C HIS A 206 -23.79 6.57 17.43
N MET A 207 -24.24 7.17 16.32
CA MET A 207 -25.39 8.07 16.28
C MET A 207 -26.72 7.38 16.55
N THR A 208 -26.76 6.05 16.50
CA THR A 208 -27.94 5.24 16.84
C THR A 208 -27.84 4.55 18.21
N GLY A 209 -26.85 4.93 19.01
CA GLY A 209 -26.69 4.47 20.40
C GLY A 209 -25.86 3.21 20.57
N THR A 210 -25.23 2.70 19.51
CA THR A 210 -24.26 1.61 19.63
C THR A 210 -22.93 2.17 20.14
N VAL A 211 -22.32 1.49 21.10
CA VAL A 211 -21.04 1.92 21.67
C VAL A 211 -19.92 1.65 20.67
N VAL A 212 -19.22 2.72 20.27
CA VAL A 212 -18.03 2.67 19.43
C VAL A 212 -16.82 3.00 20.29
N THR A 213 -15.78 2.17 20.22
CA THR A 213 -14.55 2.31 21.01
C THR A 213 -13.51 3.13 20.29
N ALA A 214 -12.56 3.72 21.03
CA ALA A 214 -11.42 4.42 20.46
C ALA A 214 -10.60 3.52 19.52
N ASP A 215 -10.39 2.25 19.89
CA ASP A 215 -9.59 1.31 19.08
C ASP A 215 -10.23 1.02 17.72
N GLN A 216 -11.56 0.90 17.66
CA GLN A 216 -12.28 0.76 16.38
C GLN A 216 -12.07 2.00 15.50
N VAL A 217 -12.21 3.20 16.08
CA VAL A 217 -12.01 4.47 15.36
C VAL A 217 -10.57 4.58 14.84
N MET A 218 -9.58 4.31 15.70
CA MET A 218 -8.16 4.44 15.33
C MET A 218 -7.72 3.39 14.32
N THR A 219 -8.30 2.18 14.36
CA THR A 219 -8.02 1.11 13.38
C THR A 219 -8.60 1.44 12.00
N ALA A 220 -9.80 2.01 11.94
CA ALA A 220 -10.45 2.40 10.69
C ALA A 220 -9.94 3.73 10.11
N PHE A 221 -9.23 4.53 10.91
CA PHE A 221 -8.89 5.90 10.54
C PHE A 221 -7.89 5.97 9.38
N GLU A 222 -8.34 6.57 8.29
CA GLU A 222 -7.48 7.18 7.27
C GLU A 222 -7.80 8.68 7.15
N PRO A 223 -6.89 9.52 6.64
CA PRO A 223 -7.11 10.96 6.53
C PRO A 223 -8.06 11.36 5.38
N VAL A 224 -9.26 10.78 5.37
CA VAL A 224 -10.37 11.00 4.43
C VAL A 224 -11.54 11.68 5.13
N SER A 225 -12.43 12.34 4.37
CA SER A 225 -13.44 13.27 4.90
C SER A 225 -14.33 12.66 5.99
N THR A 226 -14.91 11.48 5.77
CA THR A 226 -15.83 10.85 6.72
C THR A 226 -15.12 10.42 8.01
N CYS A 227 -13.89 9.92 7.91
CA CYS A 227 -13.07 9.60 9.10
C CYS A 227 -12.71 10.83 9.91
N TRP A 228 -12.46 11.97 9.28
CA TRP A 228 -12.27 13.21 10.04
C TRP A 228 -13.53 13.67 10.77
N THR A 229 -14.71 13.48 10.16
CA THR A 229 -15.98 13.77 10.84
C THR A 229 -16.18 12.84 12.03
N LEU A 230 -15.99 11.53 11.85
CA LEU A 230 -16.04 10.55 12.93
C LEU A 230 -15.06 10.89 14.05
N LEU A 231 -13.79 11.17 13.71
CA LEU A 231 -12.76 11.47 14.69
C LEU A 231 -13.12 12.73 15.50
N GLY A 232 -13.64 13.77 14.85
CA GLY A 232 -14.12 14.98 15.53
C GLY A 232 -15.23 14.68 16.54
N GLU A 233 -16.28 13.97 16.12
CA GLU A 233 -17.37 13.56 17.02
C GLU A 233 -16.84 12.75 18.21
N MET A 234 -15.95 11.79 17.95
CA MET A 234 -15.40 10.92 19.00
C MET A 234 -14.52 11.66 20.00
N VAL A 235 -13.87 12.74 19.58
CA VAL A 235 -13.14 13.66 20.46
C VAL A 235 -14.12 14.48 21.30
N ASP A 236 -15.15 15.06 20.69
CA ASP A 236 -16.18 15.85 21.39
C ASP A 236 -16.93 15.01 22.45
N ARG A 237 -17.08 13.70 22.20
CA ARG A 237 -17.68 12.73 23.14
C ARG A 237 -16.71 12.15 24.17
N ASN A 238 -15.44 12.55 24.15
CA ASN A 238 -14.36 11.99 24.99
C ASN A 238 -14.14 10.47 24.83
N VAL A 239 -14.55 9.89 23.69
CA VAL A 239 -14.23 8.49 23.34
C VAL A 239 -12.78 8.41 22.87
N VAL A 240 -12.37 9.34 22.01
CA VAL A 240 -11.00 9.48 21.54
C VAL A 240 -10.37 10.66 22.27
N GLY A 241 -9.18 10.45 22.83
CA GLY A 241 -8.48 11.49 23.57
C GLY A 241 -7.00 11.56 23.25
N TRP A 242 -6.26 12.27 24.09
CA TRP A 242 -4.82 12.47 23.91
C TRP A 242 -4.02 11.17 23.76
N ASN A 243 -4.41 10.09 24.45
CA ASN A 243 -3.70 8.81 24.37
C ASN A 243 -3.78 8.16 22.97
N ASN A 244 -4.81 8.51 22.18
CA ASN A 244 -4.98 8.04 20.81
C ASN A 244 -4.39 9.06 19.81
N LEU A 245 -4.63 10.35 20.06
CA LEU A 245 -4.24 11.43 19.14
C LEU A 245 -2.74 11.74 19.16
N GLU A 246 -2.07 11.63 20.30
CA GLU A 246 -0.63 11.90 20.41
C GLU A 246 0.21 10.94 19.55
N PRO A 247 0.02 9.60 19.61
CA PRO A 247 0.68 8.68 18.69
C PRO A 247 0.34 8.96 17.23
N LEU A 248 -0.92 9.26 16.92
CA LEU A 248 -1.37 9.55 15.55
C LEU A 248 -0.72 10.83 14.99
N LEU A 249 -0.63 11.89 15.79
CA LEU A 249 0.03 13.15 15.43
C LEU A 249 1.51 12.91 15.14
N ARG A 250 2.21 12.24 16.06
CA ARG A 250 3.63 11.93 15.93
C ARG A 250 3.92 11.07 14.71
N ALA A 251 3.15 10.00 14.48
CA ALA A 251 3.26 9.15 13.29
C ALA A 251 3.01 9.93 11.98
N THR A 252 2.05 10.86 11.98
CA THR A 252 1.75 11.70 10.82
C THR A 252 2.90 12.67 10.50
N LEU A 253 3.59 13.17 11.52
CA LEU A 253 4.74 14.08 11.37
C LEU A 253 6.00 13.38 10.83
N GLU A 254 6.19 12.10 11.12
CA GLU A 254 7.31 11.30 10.59
C GLU A 254 7.28 11.23 9.06
N THR A 255 6.10 11.09 8.47
CA THR A 255 5.90 11.04 7.01
C THR A 255 5.73 12.41 6.34
N SER A 256 5.99 13.50 7.09
CA SER A 256 5.98 14.90 6.62
C SER A 256 4.65 15.39 6.01
N LYS A 257 3.50 14.76 6.35
CA LYS A 257 2.16 15.20 5.92
C LYS A 257 1.63 16.34 6.82
N THR A 258 2.20 17.53 6.67
CA THR A 258 1.98 18.68 7.58
C THR A 258 0.52 19.12 7.71
N GLY A 259 -0.29 19.00 6.65
CA GLY A 259 -1.71 19.35 6.68
C GLY A 259 -2.53 18.46 7.61
N ASN A 260 -2.35 17.14 7.53
CA ASN A 260 -3.04 16.18 8.40
C ASN A 260 -2.57 16.30 9.85
N ALA A 261 -1.26 16.48 10.06
CA ALA A 261 -0.70 16.71 11.40
C ALA A 261 -1.33 17.96 12.05
N ARG A 262 -1.44 19.06 11.30
CA ARG A 262 -2.10 20.28 11.79
C ARG A 262 -3.57 20.04 12.16
N ARG A 263 -4.30 19.22 11.39
CA ARG A 263 -5.71 18.89 11.68
C ARG A 263 -5.85 18.02 12.93
N ILE A 264 -4.95 17.06 13.16
CA ILE A 264 -4.92 16.29 14.41
C ILE A 264 -4.58 17.20 15.58
N ALA A 265 -3.57 18.06 15.43
CA ALA A 265 -3.18 19.04 16.44
C ALA A 265 -4.36 19.94 16.86
N SER A 266 -5.20 20.38 15.91
CA SER A 266 -6.39 21.19 16.23
C SER A 266 -7.49 20.46 17.00
N LEU A 267 -7.46 19.12 17.06
CA LEU A 267 -8.35 18.32 17.91
C LEU A 267 -7.78 18.15 19.34
N MET A 268 -6.50 18.43 19.54
CA MET A 268 -5.80 18.24 20.81
C MET A 268 -5.58 19.56 21.57
N PHE A 269 -5.28 20.62 20.83
CA PHE A 269 -4.80 21.89 21.36
C PHE A 269 -5.88 22.97 21.34
N THR A 270 -5.88 23.82 22.36
CA THR A 270 -6.66 25.06 22.40
C THR A 270 -6.20 26.06 21.34
N THR A 271 -6.94 27.16 21.15
CA THR A 271 -6.59 28.22 20.19
C THR A 271 -5.18 28.78 20.39
N ASP A 272 -4.80 29.05 21.64
CA ASP A 272 -3.48 29.62 21.98
C ASP A 272 -2.35 28.60 21.80
N GLU A 273 -2.60 27.34 22.16
CA GLU A 273 -1.67 26.24 21.93
C GLU A 273 -1.50 25.95 20.43
N MET A 274 -2.57 26.11 19.63
CA MET A 274 -2.47 26.03 18.17
C MET A 274 -1.68 27.19 17.57
N ALA A 275 -1.74 28.39 18.14
CA ALA A 275 -0.84 29.48 17.75
C ALA A 275 0.63 29.10 18.00
N SER A 276 0.91 28.49 19.16
CA SER A 276 2.23 27.95 19.49
C SER A 276 2.66 26.81 18.55
N TYR A 277 1.77 25.87 18.23
CA TYR A 277 2.01 24.82 17.24
C TYR A 277 2.36 25.40 15.86
N ASN A 278 1.65 26.44 15.42
CA ASN A 278 1.95 27.07 14.14
C ASN A 278 3.30 27.79 14.15
N ALA A 279 3.64 28.45 15.27
CA ALA A 279 4.92 29.13 15.44
C ALA A 279 6.10 28.14 15.44
N LEU A 280 6.02 27.06 16.22
CA LEU A 280 7.09 26.06 16.30
C LEU A 280 7.29 25.31 14.97
N MET A 281 6.21 25.07 14.21
CA MET A 281 6.33 24.41 12.91
C MET A 281 7.03 25.28 11.86
N LYS A 282 6.99 26.62 12.03
CA LYS A 282 7.67 27.58 11.16
C LYS A 282 9.13 27.81 11.56
N SER A 283 9.41 27.98 12.85
CA SER A 283 10.75 28.27 13.37
C SER A 283 10.90 27.68 14.78
N PRO A 284 11.23 26.38 14.89
CA PRO A 284 11.25 25.67 16.17
C PRO A 284 12.32 26.22 17.12
N ASP A 285 13.47 26.62 16.59
CA ASP A 285 14.59 27.25 17.30
C ASP A 285 14.16 28.56 17.99
N LYS A 286 13.54 29.47 17.24
CA LYS A 286 13.08 30.77 17.74
C LYS A 286 11.96 30.61 18.75
N TRP A 287 11.04 29.67 18.52
CA TRP A 287 9.95 29.41 19.44
C TRP A 287 10.46 28.78 20.75
N LEU A 288 11.39 27.81 20.69
CA LEU A 288 12.02 27.19 21.86
C LEU A 288 12.77 28.22 22.72
N ALA A 289 13.43 29.19 22.11
CA ALA A 289 14.16 30.24 22.83
C ALA A 289 13.27 31.10 23.75
N THR A 290 11.95 31.14 23.52
CA THR A 290 11.00 31.88 24.36
C THR A 290 10.27 31.00 25.37
N GLN A 291 10.46 29.68 25.33
CA GLN A 291 9.75 28.75 26.20
C GLN A 291 10.48 28.54 27.54
N GLN A 292 9.70 28.32 28.59
CA GLN A 292 10.17 27.86 29.88
C GLN A 292 10.02 26.34 30.01
N ARG A 293 10.41 25.78 31.15
CA ARG A 293 10.20 24.36 31.46
C ARG A 293 8.69 24.04 31.41
N PRO A 294 8.26 23.08 30.55
CA PRO A 294 6.83 22.77 30.42
C PRO A 294 6.34 22.00 31.64
N THR A 295 5.13 22.31 32.09
CA THR A 295 4.50 21.68 33.26
C THR A 295 3.20 20.94 32.93
N THR A 296 2.52 21.34 31.85
CA THR A 296 1.27 20.72 31.41
C THR A 296 1.50 19.74 30.26
N ARG A 297 0.59 18.77 30.09
CA ARG A 297 0.66 17.81 28.97
C ARG A 297 0.76 18.50 27.60
N PRO A 298 -0.06 19.53 27.28
CA PRO A 298 0.08 20.24 26.01
C PRO A 298 1.42 20.96 25.83
N GLN A 299 1.93 21.62 26.87
CA GLN A 299 3.24 22.28 26.80
C GLN A 299 4.37 21.27 26.56
N ILE A 300 4.34 20.13 27.27
CA ILE A 300 5.29 19.04 27.07
C ILE A 300 5.23 18.56 25.62
N GLU A 301 4.04 18.35 25.06
CA GLU A 301 3.92 17.90 23.67
C GLU A 301 4.43 18.96 22.68
N LEU A 302 4.03 20.23 22.81
CA LEU A 302 4.51 21.31 21.93
C LEU A 302 6.04 21.42 21.94
N VAL A 303 6.66 21.38 23.13
CA VAL A 303 8.12 21.38 23.26
C VAL A 303 8.71 20.11 22.61
N THR A 304 8.13 18.94 22.84
CA THR A 304 8.58 17.68 22.21
C THR A 304 8.56 17.78 20.68
N LEU A 305 7.47 18.30 20.11
CA LEU A 305 7.33 18.49 18.67
C LEU A 305 8.37 19.49 18.15
N ALA A 306 8.57 20.63 18.82
CA ALA A 306 9.57 21.61 18.43
C ALA A 306 10.99 21.03 18.45
N LEU A 307 11.36 20.31 19.52
CA LEU A 307 12.66 19.64 19.62
C LEU A 307 12.84 18.59 18.53
N SER A 308 11.79 17.84 18.17
CA SER A 308 11.87 16.91 17.05
C SER A 308 12.08 17.59 15.70
N ARG A 309 11.58 18.81 15.52
CA ARG A 309 11.76 19.60 14.30
C ARG A 309 13.19 20.11 14.16
N MET A 310 13.91 20.33 15.26
CA MET A 310 15.35 20.63 15.25
C MET A 310 16.17 19.54 14.55
N ALA A 311 15.65 18.30 14.48
CA ALA A 311 16.27 17.23 13.71
C ALA A 311 16.38 17.52 12.22
N ARG A 312 15.73 18.57 11.69
CA ARG A 312 15.79 18.98 10.26
C ARG A 312 16.73 20.16 10.00
N ASP A 313 17.42 20.66 11.02
CA ASP A 313 18.43 21.70 10.86
C ASP A 313 19.60 21.20 9.98
N ASP A 314 20.22 22.10 9.22
CA ASP A 314 21.39 21.78 8.40
C ASP A 314 22.59 21.40 9.30
N ASN A 315 22.75 22.06 10.44
CA ASN A 315 23.73 21.71 11.46
C ASN A 315 23.08 20.86 12.57
N ARG A 316 22.72 19.63 12.21
CA ARG A 316 22.06 18.66 13.11
C ARG A 316 22.83 18.39 14.39
N VAL A 317 24.17 18.40 14.34
CA VAL A 317 25.03 18.15 15.49
C VAL A 317 24.92 19.29 16.50
N ALA A 318 24.96 20.55 16.06
CA ALA A 318 24.76 21.70 16.93
C ALA A 318 23.32 21.72 17.50
N ALA A 319 22.32 21.44 16.67
CA ALA A 319 20.93 21.32 17.10
C ALA A 319 20.76 20.24 18.18
N ALA A 320 21.37 19.06 18.01
CA ALA A 320 21.36 18.01 19.01
C ALA A 320 22.10 18.39 20.30
N ALA A 321 23.22 19.11 20.20
CA ALA A 321 23.95 19.61 21.37
C ALA A 321 23.07 20.57 22.20
N TYR A 322 22.37 21.50 21.54
CA TYR A 322 21.39 22.39 22.16
C TYR A 322 20.24 21.63 22.82
N VAL A 323 19.61 20.68 22.11
CA VAL A 323 18.54 19.82 22.67
C VAL A 323 19.02 19.09 23.92
N LYS A 324 20.26 18.56 23.89
CA LYS A 324 20.84 17.85 25.03
C LYS A 324 21.07 18.79 26.22
N SER A 325 21.75 19.90 26.03
CA SER A 325 22.18 20.78 27.13
C SER A 325 21.03 21.57 27.75
N VAL A 326 20.07 22.04 26.94
CA VAL A 326 19.02 22.95 27.41
C VAL A 326 17.78 22.18 27.89
N TRP A 327 17.39 21.10 27.21
CA TRP A 327 16.05 20.52 27.39
C TRP A 327 16.02 19.16 28.09
N SER A 328 17.13 18.41 28.13
CA SER A 328 17.11 17.02 28.64
C SER A 328 16.69 16.89 30.10
N ALA A 329 16.97 17.88 30.96
CA ALA A 329 16.59 17.87 32.37
C ALA A 329 15.14 18.37 32.61
N SER A 330 14.59 19.10 31.64
CA SER A 330 13.28 19.77 31.73
C SER A 330 12.15 18.94 31.14
N MET A 331 12.47 17.88 30.39
CA MET A 331 11.52 17.07 29.62
C MET A 331 11.41 15.64 30.17
N PRO A 332 10.22 15.00 30.07
CA PRO A 332 10.10 13.58 30.39
C PRO A 332 11.02 12.72 29.51
N LYS A 333 11.55 11.64 30.11
CA LYS A 333 12.51 10.74 29.45
C LYS A 333 11.95 10.12 28.17
N SER A 334 10.69 9.69 28.17
CA SER A 334 10.03 9.08 27.00
C SER A 334 9.90 10.07 25.83
N ASN A 335 9.58 11.34 26.11
CA ASN A 335 9.51 12.40 25.09
C ASN A 335 10.88 12.67 24.48
N MET A 336 11.92 12.80 25.30
CA MET A 336 13.29 12.98 24.80
C MET A 336 13.77 11.78 23.99
N GLN A 337 13.43 10.57 24.42
CA GLN A 337 13.68 9.35 23.66
C GLN A 337 13.01 9.37 22.28
N TRP A 338 11.75 9.80 22.20
CA TRP A 338 11.07 9.95 20.93
C TRP A 338 11.74 11.03 20.05
N VAL A 339 12.12 12.18 20.63
CA VAL A 339 12.89 13.22 19.92
C VAL A 339 14.16 12.65 19.30
N TRP A 340 14.93 11.85 20.04
CA TRP A 340 16.14 11.20 19.50
C TRP A 340 15.84 10.20 18.37
N GLY A 341 14.69 9.53 18.42
CA GLY A 341 14.19 8.74 17.30
C GLY A 341 13.98 9.58 16.03
N GLN A 342 13.54 10.84 16.17
CA GLN A 342 13.37 11.76 15.04
C GLN A 342 14.71 12.27 14.49
N PHE A 343 15.69 12.54 15.36
CA PHE A 343 17.07 12.81 14.93
C PHE A 343 17.66 11.63 14.16
N GLY A 344 17.45 10.40 14.64
CA GLY A 344 17.83 9.17 13.94
C GLY A 344 17.18 9.05 12.57
N LEU A 345 15.86 9.26 12.50
CA LEU A 345 15.09 9.14 11.26
C LEU A 345 15.54 10.13 10.19
N VAL A 346 15.62 11.41 10.54
CA VAL A 346 16.02 12.44 9.57
C VAL A 346 17.47 12.21 9.12
N ALA A 347 18.36 11.85 10.05
CA ALA A 347 19.74 11.49 9.72
C ALA A 347 19.82 10.28 8.77
N ALA A 348 19.04 9.22 9.03
CA ALA A 348 19.03 8.02 8.21
C ALA A 348 18.50 8.29 6.79
N LEU A 349 17.46 9.11 6.66
CA LEU A 349 16.92 9.54 5.36
C LEU A 349 17.90 10.39 4.56
N ASN A 350 18.70 11.21 5.24
CA ASN A 350 19.78 12.00 4.64
C ASN A 350 21.08 11.23 4.46
N VAL A 351 21.11 9.95 4.88
CA VAL A 351 22.27 9.07 4.74
C VAL A 351 23.47 9.53 5.58
N ASP A 352 23.19 10.25 6.68
CA ASP A 352 24.20 10.70 7.64
C ASP A 352 24.79 9.48 8.40
N SER A 353 26.12 9.44 8.59
CA SER A 353 26.80 8.32 9.28
C SER A 353 26.33 8.12 10.73
N ASP A 354 25.96 9.22 11.39
CA ASP A 354 25.66 9.26 12.83
C ASP A 354 24.21 8.87 13.16
N ALA A 355 23.41 8.47 12.16
CA ALA A 355 21.99 8.13 12.34
C ALA A 355 21.77 7.07 13.43
N SER A 356 22.59 6.00 13.43
CA SER A 356 22.55 4.94 14.46
C SER A 356 22.82 5.51 15.86
N GLY A 357 23.78 6.43 16.00
CA GLY A 357 24.12 7.08 17.26
C GLY A 357 22.93 7.84 17.86
N TRP A 358 22.14 8.52 17.04
CA TRP A 358 20.90 9.18 17.48
C TRP A 358 19.82 8.17 17.84
N TYR A 359 19.61 7.15 17.00
CA TYR A 359 18.66 6.09 17.28
C TYR A 359 18.94 5.35 18.59
N ARG A 360 20.20 5.09 18.94
CA ARG A 360 20.56 4.44 20.21
C ARG A 360 20.11 5.24 21.44
N ARG A 361 20.03 6.57 21.33
CA ARG A 361 19.53 7.46 22.40
C ARG A 361 18.01 7.44 22.56
N SER A 362 17.28 6.89 21.60
CA SER A 362 15.82 6.71 21.70
C SER A 362 15.41 5.65 22.73
N GLY A 363 16.35 4.88 23.28
CA GLY A 363 16.03 3.87 24.28
C GLY A 363 15.02 2.85 23.74
N ASN A 364 13.93 2.62 24.48
CA ASN A 364 12.90 1.62 24.16
C ASN A 364 11.53 2.27 23.93
N VAL A 365 11.48 3.56 23.59
CA VAL A 365 10.20 4.18 23.24
C VAL A 365 9.64 3.50 21.99
N PRO A 366 8.35 3.14 21.96
CA PRO A 366 7.73 2.63 20.73
C PRO A 366 7.86 3.65 19.61
N MET A 367 8.20 3.18 18.41
CA MET A 367 8.16 3.99 17.19
C MET A 367 7.17 3.38 16.20
N THR A 368 6.85 4.14 15.16
CA THR A 368 6.11 3.57 14.04
C THR A 368 6.94 2.51 13.34
N ASP A 369 6.28 1.56 12.67
CA ASP A 369 6.97 0.55 11.88
C ASP A 369 7.86 1.22 10.81
N TYR A 370 7.43 2.36 10.24
CA TYR A 370 8.23 3.14 9.30
C TYR A 370 9.57 3.59 9.92
N ASN A 371 9.53 4.15 11.13
CA ASN A 371 10.72 4.67 11.79
C ASN A 371 11.63 3.54 12.32
N HIS A 372 11.07 2.49 12.91
CA HIS A 372 11.85 1.32 13.33
C HIS A 372 12.61 0.66 12.17
N ALA A 373 11.98 0.57 11.00
CA ALA A 373 12.64 0.04 9.81
C ALA A 373 13.89 0.85 9.42
N TRP A 374 13.86 2.18 9.60
CA TRP A 374 15.02 3.04 9.36
C TRP A 374 16.09 2.93 10.44
N GLN A 375 15.71 2.65 11.69
CA GLN A 375 16.67 2.33 12.74
C GLN A 375 17.52 1.12 12.36
N VAL A 376 16.89 0.00 11.98
CA VAL A 376 17.62 -1.22 11.59
C VAL A 376 18.54 -0.94 10.39
N ARG A 377 18.06 -0.21 9.38
CA ARG A 377 18.88 0.19 8.23
C ARG A 377 20.08 1.04 8.62
N ALA A 378 19.92 1.96 9.57
CA ALA A 378 21.00 2.80 10.07
C ALA A 378 22.07 1.98 10.82
N GLU A 379 21.67 0.95 11.55
CA GLU A 379 22.60 0.01 12.21
C GLU A 379 23.32 -0.89 11.20
N LEU A 380 22.61 -1.39 10.17
CA LEU A 380 23.20 -2.19 9.09
C LEU A 380 24.15 -1.42 8.17
N ARG A 381 24.02 -0.08 8.10
CA ARG A 381 24.86 0.78 7.25
C ARG A 381 26.18 1.18 7.91
N GLN A 382 26.41 0.81 9.17
CA GLN A 382 27.65 1.18 9.85
C GLN A 382 28.87 0.54 9.16
N PRO A 383 30.02 1.25 9.05
CA PRO A 383 31.24 0.69 8.44
C PRO A 383 31.67 -0.63 9.06
N LYS A 384 31.48 -0.75 10.38
CA LYS A 384 31.53 -2.01 11.13
C LYS A 384 30.18 -2.22 11.77
N ILE A 385 29.47 -3.27 11.34
CA ILE A 385 28.14 -3.59 11.85
C ILE A 385 28.27 -4.15 13.27
N ASP A 386 27.55 -3.53 14.21
CA ASP A 386 27.33 -4.08 15.55
C ASP A 386 26.02 -4.86 15.55
N TRP A 387 26.13 -6.18 15.45
CA TRP A 387 24.99 -7.08 15.31
C TRP A 387 24.10 -7.12 16.56
N GLY A 388 24.63 -6.79 17.74
CA GLY A 388 23.83 -6.66 18.96
C GLY A 388 22.85 -5.50 18.86
N TRP A 389 23.26 -4.37 18.25
CA TRP A 389 22.35 -3.25 17.99
C TRP A 389 21.33 -3.55 16.90
N VAL A 390 21.68 -4.32 15.88
CA VAL A 390 20.74 -4.80 14.85
C VAL A 390 19.65 -5.64 15.49
N ALA A 391 20.01 -6.67 16.27
CA ALA A 391 19.05 -7.53 16.98
C ALA A 391 18.13 -6.70 17.89
N LYS A 392 18.72 -5.84 18.73
CA LYS A 392 17.97 -4.97 19.64
C LYS A 392 17.04 -3.98 18.93
N ALA A 393 17.39 -3.52 17.74
CA ALA A 393 16.52 -2.65 16.95
C ALA A 393 15.32 -3.43 16.38
N ILE A 394 15.52 -4.67 15.95
CA ILE A 394 14.46 -5.56 15.46
C ILE A 394 13.54 -5.97 16.62
N GLU A 395 14.07 -6.33 17.78
CA GLU A 395 13.29 -6.73 18.96
C GLU A 395 12.35 -5.63 19.50
N LYS A 396 12.58 -4.36 19.15
CA LYS A 396 11.68 -3.25 19.49
C LYS A 396 10.48 -3.11 18.56
N MET A 397 10.53 -3.70 17.37
CA MET A 397 9.45 -3.62 16.40
C MET A 397 8.19 -4.27 16.97
N THR A 398 7.03 -3.93 16.41
CA THR A 398 5.79 -4.66 16.72
C THR A 398 5.90 -6.12 16.30
N ALA A 399 5.16 -7.03 16.95
CA ALA A 399 5.18 -8.45 16.58
C ALA A 399 4.85 -8.66 15.08
N ARG A 400 3.92 -7.87 14.55
CA ARG A 400 3.55 -7.86 13.13
C ARG A 400 4.75 -7.49 12.25
N GLN A 401 5.46 -6.42 12.60
CA GLN A 401 6.63 -6.00 11.84
C GLN A 401 7.77 -7.02 11.97
N GLN A 402 8.11 -7.49 13.17
CA GLN A 402 9.17 -8.50 13.37
C GLN A 402 8.97 -9.77 12.52
N ALA A 403 7.72 -10.18 12.29
CA ALA A 403 7.38 -11.34 11.47
C ALA A 403 7.56 -11.12 9.96
N GLU A 404 7.84 -9.90 9.48
CA GLU A 404 8.11 -9.67 8.06
C GLU A 404 9.43 -10.36 7.65
N PRO A 405 9.50 -11.04 6.49
CA PRO A 405 10.68 -11.84 6.12
C PRO A 405 12.01 -11.08 6.12
N VAL A 406 11.98 -9.79 5.82
CA VAL A 406 13.16 -8.91 5.89
C VAL A 406 13.76 -8.86 7.29
N TRP A 407 12.93 -8.71 8.33
CA TRP A 407 13.42 -8.57 9.70
C TRP A 407 13.74 -9.92 10.31
N VAL A 408 13.00 -10.98 9.95
CA VAL A 408 13.37 -12.35 10.32
C VAL A 408 14.76 -12.71 9.78
N TYR A 409 15.04 -12.41 8.51
CA TYR A 409 16.35 -12.64 7.91
C TYR A 409 17.46 -11.87 8.62
N TRP A 410 17.30 -10.54 8.79
CA TRP A 410 18.33 -9.73 9.44
C TRP A 410 18.50 -10.07 10.93
N HIS A 411 17.46 -10.56 11.60
CA HIS A 411 17.55 -11.08 12.96
C HIS A 411 18.36 -12.39 12.99
N GLY A 412 18.10 -13.30 12.05
CA GLY A 412 18.91 -14.52 11.88
C GLY A 412 20.39 -14.20 11.65
N ARG A 413 20.70 -13.26 10.75
CA ARG A 413 22.07 -12.77 10.53
C ARG A 413 22.71 -12.17 11.78
N ALA A 414 21.94 -11.42 12.56
CA ALA A 414 22.42 -10.87 13.82
C ALA A 414 22.72 -11.96 14.86
N MET A 415 21.88 -13.00 14.94
CA MET A 415 22.09 -14.14 15.85
C MET A 415 23.32 -14.96 15.44
N GLU A 416 23.48 -15.22 14.15
CA GLU A 416 24.64 -15.94 13.61
C GLU A 416 25.94 -15.21 13.93
N ALA A 417 26.01 -13.91 13.66
CA ALA A 417 27.19 -13.11 13.90
C ALA A 417 27.53 -12.95 15.41
N GLN A 418 26.57 -13.21 16.30
CA GLN A 418 26.77 -13.25 17.75
C GLN A 418 27.12 -14.66 18.27
N GLY A 419 27.24 -15.66 17.39
CA GLY A 419 27.58 -17.03 17.76
C GLY A 419 26.38 -17.90 18.15
N HIS A 420 25.15 -17.42 17.97
CA HIS A 420 23.92 -18.16 18.26
C HIS A 420 23.42 -18.93 17.03
N ALA A 421 24.23 -19.86 16.52
CA ALA A 421 23.98 -20.57 15.26
C ALA A 421 22.61 -21.29 15.23
N GLU A 422 22.21 -21.96 16.30
CA GLU A 422 20.90 -22.65 16.37
C GLU A 422 19.72 -21.68 16.32
N ALA A 423 19.83 -20.50 16.93
CA ALA A 423 18.78 -19.48 16.86
C ALA A 423 18.70 -18.88 15.45
N ALA A 424 19.85 -18.59 14.84
CA ALA A 424 19.93 -18.10 13.46
C ALA A 424 19.29 -19.07 12.46
N LYS A 425 19.63 -20.37 12.57
CA LYS A 425 19.06 -21.43 11.76
C LYS A 425 17.53 -21.46 11.85
N LYS A 426 16.97 -21.38 13.07
CA LYS A 426 15.51 -21.32 13.27
C LYS A 426 14.86 -20.13 12.57
N HIS A 427 15.49 -18.95 12.65
CA HIS A 427 15.02 -17.77 11.91
C HIS A 427 15.01 -18.01 10.40
N PHE A 428 16.10 -18.50 9.82
CA PHE A 428 16.18 -18.79 8.39
C PHE A 428 15.17 -19.86 7.96
N GLU A 429 15.03 -20.95 8.73
CA GLU A 429 14.09 -22.02 8.43
C GLU A 429 12.64 -21.54 8.41
N SER A 430 12.27 -20.62 9.31
CA SER A 430 10.91 -20.06 9.36
C SER A 430 10.48 -19.31 8.09
N ILE A 431 11.43 -18.82 7.29
CA ILE A 431 11.17 -18.08 6.05
C ILE A 431 11.73 -18.77 4.80
N ALA A 432 12.31 -19.97 4.92
CA ALA A 432 12.88 -20.72 3.81
C ALA A 432 11.82 -21.11 2.75
N GLY A 433 10.55 -21.23 3.14
CA GLY A 433 9.43 -21.45 2.21
C GLY A 433 8.91 -20.19 1.50
N VAL A 434 9.42 -19.01 1.84
CA VAL A 434 8.99 -17.74 1.25
C VAL A 434 9.74 -17.48 -0.05
N TYR A 435 9.04 -17.46 -1.19
CA TYR A 435 9.66 -17.29 -2.51
C TYR A 435 10.19 -15.88 -2.84
N GLY A 436 10.08 -14.93 -1.90
CA GLY A 436 10.62 -13.58 -2.03
C GLY A 436 12.13 -13.51 -1.76
N PHE A 437 12.72 -12.33 -1.98
CA PHE A 437 14.16 -12.08 -1.86
C PHE A 437 14.78 -12.63 -0.56
N TYR A 438 14.21 -12.29 0.60
CA TYR A 438 14.77 -12.69 1.90
C TYR A 438 14.59 -14.18 2.23
N GLY A 439 13.57 -14.84 1.68
CA GLY A 439 13.46 -16.29 1.85
C GLY A 439 14.44 -17.06 0.96
N GLN A 440 14.79 -16.52 -0.22
CA GLN A 440 15.88 -17.05 -1.04
C GLN A 440 17.23 -16.90 -0.33
N LEU A 441 17.54 -15.70 0.20
CA LEU A 441 18.74 -15.50 1.01
C LEU A 441 18.78 -16.43 2.24
N ALA A 442 17.65 -16.63 2.93
CA ALA A 442 17.59 -17.58 4.03
C ALA A 442 17.93 -19.03 3.61
N ASN A 443 17.54 -19.45 2.40
CA ASN A 443 17.97 -20.75 1.87
C ASN A 443 19.47 -20.79 1.60
N GLU A 444 20.06 -19.71 1.09
CA GLU A 444 21.52 -19.62 0.87
C GLU A 444 22.29 -19.74 2.19
N GLU A 445 21.86 -19.03 3.25
CA GLU A 445 22.46 -19.13 4.59
C GLU A 445 22.29 -20.54 5.19
N LEU A 446 21.23 -21.26 4.81
CA LEU A 446 21.01 -22.67 5.18
C LEU A 446 21.76 -23.66 4.27
N HIS A 447 22.55 -23.17 3.30
CA HIS A 447 23.21 -23.96 2.27
C HIS A 447 22.26 -24.86 1.46
N ARG A 448 21.01 -24.40 1.29
CA ARG A 448 19.98 -25.06 0.48
C ARG A 448 19.95 -24.41 -0.90
N ARG A 449 19.63 -25.22 -1.91
CA ARG A 449 19.30 -24.67 -3.24
C ARG A 449 18.02 -23.85 -3.12
N ILE A 450 17.93 -22.75 -3.86
CA ILE A 450 16.71 -21.96 -3.94
C ILE A 450 15.57 -22.86 -4.44
N PRO A 451 14.51 -23.09 -3.64
CA PRO A 451 13.47 -24.03 -4.00
C PRO A 451 12.60 -23.46 -5.13
N ILE A 452 12.38 -24.28 -6.16
CA ILE A 452 11.31 -24.06 -7.14
C ILE A 452 10.12 -24.89 -6.66
N PRO A 453 8.93 -24.30 -6.49
CA PRO A 453 7.76 -25.06 -6.09
C PRO A 453 7.44 -26.13 -7.13
N ARG A 454 6.88 -27.25 -6.67
CA ARG A 454 6.36 -28.26 -7.56
C ARG A 454 5.30 -27.63 -8.46
N GLU A 455 5.44 -27.84 -9.78
CA GLU A 455 4.46 -27.34 -10.75
C GLU A 455 3.08 -27.93 -10.44
N PRO A 456 2.03 -27.09 -10.32
CA PRO A 456 0.68 -27.58 -10.10
C PRO A 456 0.18 -28.31 -11.34
N LYS A 457 -0.93 -29.05 -11.19
CA LYS A 457 -1.58 -29.68 -12.34
C LYS A 457 -2.03 -28.59 -13.32
N ALA A 458 -1.83 -28.84 -14.61
CA ALA A 458 -2.30 -27.94 -15.65
C ALA A 458 -3.80 -27.61 -15.47
N VAL A 459 -4.18 -26.37 -15.77
CA VAL A 459 -5.58 -25.94 -15.77
C VAL A 459 -6.34 -26.76 -16.81
N THR A 460 -7.38 -27.44 -16.37
CA THR A 460 -8.24 -28.26 -17.22
C THR A 460 -9.13 -27.38 -18.11
N LYS A 461 -9.61 -27.93 -19.23
CA LYS A 461 -10.56 -27.23 -20.11
C LYS A 461 -11.84 -26.82 -19.36
N ALA A 462 -12.32 -27.63 -18.42
CA ALA A 462 -13.51 -27.35 -17.63
C ALA A 462 -13.29 -26.19 -16.64
N GLU A 463 -12.14 -26.14 -15.97
CA GLU A 463 -11.76 -25.02 -15.09
C GLU A 463 -11.66 -23.71 -15.88
N LEU A 464 -10.97 -23.74 -17.03
CA LEU A 464 -10.85 -22.57 -17.90
C LEU A 464 -12.21 -22.13 -18.45
N ALA A 465 -13.09 -23.06 -18.83
CA ALA A 465 -14.44 -22.75 -19.27
C ALA A 465 -15.28 -22.09 -18.15
N ARG A 466 -15.15 -22.57 -16.90
CA ARG A 466 -15.78 -21.92 -15.74
C ARG A 466 -15.27 -20.50 -15.53
N ALA A 467 -13.95 -20.28 -15.59
CA ALA A 467 -13.37 -18.93 -15.49
C ALA A 467 -13.87 -18.00 -16.61
N ARG A 468 -13.94 -18.51 -17.85
CA ARG A 468 -14.50 -17.78 -19.00
C ARG A 468 -15.98 -17.47 -18.86
N SER A 469 -16.74 -18.31 -18.17
CA SER A 469 -18.18 -18.12 -17.92
C SER A 469 -18.50 -17.19 -16.75
N ASN A 470 -17.49 -16.75 -15.98
CA ASN A 470 -17.70 -15.83 -14.87
C ASN A 470 -18.00 -14.42 -15.42
N GLU A 471 -19.20 -13.93 -15.16
CA GLU A 471 -19.70 -12.65 -15.71
C GLU A 471 -18.83 -11.45 -15.32
N GLY A 472 -18.31 -11.43 -14.10
CA GLY A 472 -17.43 -10.35 -13.64
C GLY A 472 -16.05 -10.37 -14.30
N LEU A 473 -15.49 -11.56 -14.53
CA LEU A 473 -14.26 -11.70 -15.33
C LEU A 473 -14.50 -11.32 -16.79
N GLN A 474 -15.64 -11.68 -17.38
CA GLN A 474 -16.00 -11.25 -18.74
C GLN A 474 -16.15 -9.72 -18.83
N ARG A 475 -16.84 -9.08 -17.89
CA ARG A 475 -16.92 -7.61 -17.80
C ARG A 475 -15.55 -6.98 -17.71
N ALA A 476 -14.69 -7.48 -16.82
CA ALA A 476 -13.33 -6.99 -16.67
C ALA A 476 -12.51 -7.10 -17.95
N VAL A 477 -12.55 -8.24 -18.64
CA VAL A 477 -11.88 -8.44 -19.94
C VAL A 477 -12.39 -7.43 -20.96
N ARG A 478 -13.71 -7.25 -21.08
CA ARG A 478 -14.28 -6.27 -22.01
C ARG A 478 -13.83 -4.84 -21.71
N LEU A 479 -13.72 -4.49 -20.44
CA LEU A 479 -13.18 -3.20 -20.02
C LEU A 479 -11.68 -3.07 -20.36
N PHE A 480 -10.89 -4.15 -20.25
CA PHE A 480 -9.49 -4.16 -20.70
C PHE A 480 -9.36 -3.93 -22.21
N ASP A 481 -10.17 -4.62 -23.03
CA ASP A 481 -10.25 -4.38 -24.49
C ASP A 481 -10.61 -2.93 -24.80
N LEU A 482 -11.49 -2.37 -23.94
CA LEU A 482 -11.87 -0.95 -23.84
C LEU A 482 -10.69 0.03 -23.75
N GLY A 483 -9.58 -0.42 -23.18
CA GLY A 483 -8.56 0.43 -22.56
C GLY A 483 -9.01 1.04 -21.23
N TRP A 484 -10.08 0.53 -20.63
CA TRP A 484 -10.78 1.09 -19.46
C TRP A 484 -10.23 0.51 -18.15
N ARG A 485 -8.89 0.55 -18.00
CA ARG A 485 -8.19 -0.15 -16.92
C ARG A 485 -8.58 0.28 -15.50
N SER A 486 -8.96 1.56 -15.32
CA SER A 486 -9.43 2.10 -14.04
C SER A 486 -10.70 1.42 -13.53
N GLU A 487 -11.54 0.94 -14.45
CA GLU A 487 -12.75 0.18 -14.16
C GLU A 487 -12.48 -1.33 -14.18
N ALA A 488 -11.65 -1.80 -15.11
CA ALA A 488 -11.36 -3.22 -15.33
C ALA A 488 -10.62 -3.88 -14.14
N VAL A 489 -9.64 -3.18 -13.54
CA VAL A 489 -8.82 -3.78 -12.47
C VAL A 489 -9.64 -4.04 -11.19
N PRO A 490 -10.41 -3.07 -10.66
CA PRO A 490 -11.30 -3.33 -9.53
C PRO A 490 -12.35 -4.41 -9.82
N GLU A 491 -12.94 -4.40 -11.01
CA GLU A 491 -13.91 -5.40 -11.47
C GLU A 491 -13.32 -6.82 -11.44
N TRP A 492 -12.14 -6.99 -12.03
CA TRP A 492 -11.40 -8.25 -12.01
C TRP A 492 -11.15 -8.71 -10.57
N ASN A 493 -10.58 -7.84 -9.75
CA ASN A 493 -10.24 -8.16 -8.36
C ASN A 493 -11.48 -8.50 -7.53
N PHE A 494 -12.61 -7.84 -7.78
CA PHE A 494 -13.88 -8.12 -7.12
C PHE A 494 -14.35 -9.54 -7.44
N SER A 495 -14.23 -9.92 -8.71
CA SER A 495 -14.65 -11.22 -9.24
C SER A 495 -13.82 -12.40 -8.72
N LEU A 496 -12.58 -12.15 -8.27
CA LEU A 496 -11.69 -13.19 -7.71
C LEU A 496 -12.03 -13.58 -6.26
N ARG A 497 -12.89 -12.84 -5.56
CA ARG A 497 -13.13 -13.11 -4.14
C ARG A 497 -13.87 -14.42 -3.93
N GLY A 498 -13.45 -15.15 -2.91
CA GLY A 498 -13.98 -16.48 -2.60
C GLY A 498 -13.47 -17.58 -3.54
N MET A 499 -12.63 -17.26 -4.53
CA MET A 499 -12.03 -18.28 -5.39
C MET A 499 -10.97 -19.08 -4.63
N ASP A 500 -10.98 -20.39 -4.83
CA ASP A 500 -9.90 -21.29 -4.43
C ASP A 500 -8.69 -21.20 -5.38
N ASP A 501 -7.59 -21.88 -5.03
CA ASP A 501 -6.36 -21.85 -5.83
C ASP A 501 -6.56 -22.34 -7.27
N ARG A 502 -7.38 -23.39 -7.49
CA ARG A 502 -7.67 -23.92 -8.84
C ARG A 502 -8.42 -22.89 -9.68
N GLN A 503 -9.40 -22.22 -9.08
CA GLN A 503 -10.17 -21.16 -9.72
C GLN A 503 -9.30 -19.94 -10.03
N LEU A 504 -8.39 -19.57 -9.12
CA LEU A 504 -7.43 -18.48 -9.34
C LEU A 504 -6.45 -18.81 -10.47
N LEU A 505 -5.89 -20.02 -10.51
CA LEU A 505 -5.03 -20.47 -11.61
C LEU A 505 -5.77 -20.45 -12.95
N ALA A 506 -7.04 -20.86 -12.97
CA ALA A 506 -7.88 -20.81 -14.16
C ALA A 506 -8.20 -19.38 -14.61
N ALA A 507 -8.49 -18.48 -13.68
CA ALA A 507 -8.69 -17.06 -13.97
C ALA A 507 -7.39 -16.39 -14.48
N ALA A 508 -6.23 -16.75 -13.92
CA ALA A 508 -4.93 -16.29 -14.42
C ALA A 508 -4.66 -16.82 -15.84
N GLU A 509 -5.01 -18.08 -16.14
CA GLU A 509 -4.87 -18.64 -17.49
C GLU A 509 -5.85 -17.97 -18.48
N TYR A 510 -7.05 -17.59 -18.03
CA TYR A 510 -7.97 -16.79 -18.84
C TYR A 510 -7.37 -15.41 -19.15
N ALA A 511 -6.87 -14.67 -18.14
CA ALA A 511 -6.18 -13.41 -18.38
C ALA A 511 -5.02 -13.55 -19.37
N LYS A 512 -4.31 -14.68 -19.33
CA LYS A 512 -3.21 -14.99 -20.25
C LYS A 512 -3.71 -15.19 -21.67
N SER A 513 -4.84 -15.87 -21.89
CA SER A 513 -5.44 -16.01 -23.23
C SER A 513 -5.87 -14.67 -23.82
N GLU A 514 -6.28 -13.73 -22.96
CA GLU A 514 -6.63 -12.35 -23.34
C GLU A 514 -5.44 -11.39 -23.36
N GLN A 515 -4.21 -11.88 -23.14
CA GLN A 515 -2.96 -11.09 -23.09
C GLN A 515 -2.96 -9.98 -22.02
N ILE A 516 -3.72 -10.14 -20.94
CA ILE A 516 -3.79 -9.22 -19.80
C ILE A 516 -2.75 -9.64 -18.75
N TYR A 517 -1.47 -9.49 -19.11
CA TYR A 517 -0.32 -10.06 -18.42
C TYR A 517 -0.21 -9.70 -16.93
N ASP A 518 -0.54 -8.47 -16.56
CA ASP A 518 -0.50 -8.07 -15.15
C ASP A 518 -1.57 -8.80 -14.32
N ARG A 519 -2.72 -9.16 -14.92
CA ARG A 519 -3.75 -9.95 -14.24
C ARG A 519 -3.32 -11.41 -14.10
N VAL A 520 -2.52 -11.96 -15.00
CA VAL A 520 -1.91 -13.30 -14.83
C VAL A 520 -1.09 -13.34 -13.54
N VAL A 521 -0.12 -12.42 -13.42
CA VAL A 521 0.79 -12.35 -12.27
C VAL A 521 0.03 -12.07 -10.98
N ASN A 522 -0.82 -11.03 -10.97
CA ASN A 522 -1.53 -10.62 -9.75
C ASN A 522 -2.56 -11.64 -9.27
N THR A 523 -3.20 -12.39 -10.18
CA THR A 523 -4.15 -13.44 -9.82
C THR A 523 -3.41 -14.66 -9.28
N SER A 524 -2.34 -15.09 -9.97
CA SER A 524 -1.55 -16.25 -9.53
C SER A 524 -0.80 -16.02 -8.21
N LEU A 525 -0.44 -14.77 -7.89
CA LEU A 525 0.14 -14.41 -6.58
C LEU A 525 -0.85 -14.57 -5.40
N LYS A 526 -2.15 -14.72 -5.66
CA LYS A 526 -3.16 -14.94 -4.62
C LYS A 526 -3.29 -16.41 -4.20
N THR A 527 -2.72 -17.35 -4.97
CA THR A 527 -2.74 -18.77 -4.60
C THR A 527 -1.86 -19.03 -3.38
N ARG A 528 -2.23 -20.00 -2.56
CA ARG A 528 -1.54 -20.32 -1.31
C ARG A 528 -0.77 -21.63 -1.41
N ASP A 529 -1.43 -22.67 -1.87
CA ASP A 529 -0.95 -24.05 -1.89
C ASP A 529 -0.50 -24.48 -3.29
N GLU A 530 -1.19 -24.03 -4.34
CA GLU A 530 -0.84 -24.33 -5.74
C GLU A 530 -0.11 -23.16 -6.39
N ILE A 531 1.22 -23.25 -6.44
CA ILE A 531 2.08 -22.15 -6.89
C ILE A 531 2.62 -22.42 -8.28
N ASP A 532 2.10 -21.70 -9.28
CA ASP A 532 2.57 -21.78 -10.66
C ASP A 532 3.57 -20.64 -10.99
N PHE A 533 4.86 -20.98 -11.05
CA PHE A 533 5.89 -20.02 -11.44
C PHE A 533 5.78 -19.57 -12.90
N ARG A 534 5.17 -20.36 -13.79
CA ARG A 534 4.95 -19.99 -15.20
C ARG A 534 3.92 -18.88 -15.33
N GLN A 535 3.02 -18.74 -14.35
CA GLN A 535 2.08 -17.62 -14.25
C GLN A 535 2.64 -16.45 -13.41
N ARG A 536 3.35 -16.73 -12.32
CA ARG A 536 3.92 -15.67 -11.46
C ARG A 536 5.10 -14.94 -12.12
N PHE A 537 5.84 -15.61 -12.99
CA PHE A 537 7.02 -15.11 -13.72
C PHE A 537 6.85 -15.34 -15.23
N ILE A 538 5.72 -14.88 -15.79
CA ILE A 538 5.52 -14.88 -17.24
C ILE A 538 6.65 -14.13 -17.96
N ALA A 539 7.00 -14.60 -19.15
CA ALA A 539 7.97 -13.96 -20.03
C ALA A 539 7.31 -13.68 -21.40
N PRO A 540 6.32 -12.76 -21.48
CA PRO A 540 5.79 -12.37 -22.78
C PRO A 540 6.89 -11.74 -23.64
N PHE A 541 6.72 -11.80 -24.96
CA PHE A 541 7.70 -11.31 -25.94
C PHE A 541 9.07 -12.01 -25.87
N GLU A 542 9.09 -13.25 -25.35
CA GLU A 542 10.27 -14.11 -25.40
C GLU A 542 10.83 -14.17 -26.83
N GLY A 543 12.16 -14.12 -26.94
CA GLY A 543 12.86 -13.88 -28.20
C GLY A 543 13.25 -12.40 -28.36
N ARG A 544 12.29 -11.46 -28.46
CA ARG A 544 12.59 -10.04 -28.75
C ARG A 544 13.32 -9.34 -27.60
N VAL A 545 12.83 -9.49 -26.36
CA VAL A 545 13.46 -8.91 -25.18
C VAL A 545 14.81 -9.55 -24.93
N ALA A 546 14.89 -10.88 -25.04
CA ALA A 546 16.12 -11.63 -24.84
C ALA A 546 17.19 -11.28 -25.89
N GLU A 547 16.82 -11.11 -27.15
CA GLU A 547 17.73 -10.68 -28.21
C GLU A 547 18.27 -9.28 -27.95
N LYS A 548 17.40 -8.33 -27.56
CA LYS A 548 17.81 -6.96 -27.24
C LYS A 548 18.71 -6.90 -26.01
N ALA A 549 18.39 -7.65 -24.96
CA ALA A 549 19.22 -7.76 -23.76
C ALA A 549 20.63 -8.29 -24.10
N LYS A 550 20.70 -9.35 -24.91
CA LYS A 550 21.97 -9.91 -25.39
C LYS A 550 22.77 -8.94 -26.27
N GLN A 551 22.11 -8.11 -27.08
CA GLN A 551 22.78 -7.08 -27.90
C GLN A 551 23.48 -5.99 -27.07
N ILE A 552 23.13 -5.84 -25.79
CA ILE A 552 23.74 -4.86 -24.87
C ILE A 552 24.42 -5.53 -23.67
N ASP A 553 24.78 -6.81 -23.80
CA ASP A 553 25.50 -7.62 -22.80
C ASP A 553 24.81 -7.68 -21.41
N LEU A 554 23.48 -7.71 -21.39
CA LEU A 554 22.69 -7.90 -20.17
C LEU A 554 22.07 -9.30 -20.11
N ASP A 555 22.04 -9.88 -18.91
CA ASP A 555 21.31 -11.12 -18.64
C ASP A 555 19.80 -10.92 -18.89
N PRO A 556 19.18 -11.66 -19.82
CA PRO A 556 17.74 -11.59 -20.04
C PRO A 556 16.91 -11.81 -18.77
N ALA A 557 17.33 -12.68 -17.85
CA ALA A 557 16.62 -12.92 -16.60
C ALA A 557 16.54 -11.66 -15.73
N TRP A 558 17.62 -10.88 -15.69
CA TRP A 558 17.64 -9.59 -14.98
C TRP A 558 16.69 -8.57 -15.63
N VAL A 559 16.71 -8.48 -16.96
CA VAL A 559 15.84 -7.56 -17.73
C VAL A 559 14.36 -7.93 -17.54
N TYR A 560 14.00 -9.21 -17.61
CA TYR A 560 12.64 -9.69 -17.34
C TYR A 560 12.20 -9.42 -15.89
N GLY A 561 13.12 -9.59 -14.92
CA GLY A 561 12.87 -9.24 -13.52
C GLY A 561 12.54 -7.76 -13.34
N LEU A 562 13.30 -6.87 -13.98
CA LEU A 562 13.09 -5.43 -13.95
C LEU A 562 11.76 -5.04 -14.61
N ILE A 563 11.51 -5.51 -15.83
CA ILE A 563 10.25 -5.31 -16.55
C ILE A 563 9.04 -5.71 -15.69
N ARG A 564 9.11 -6.91 -15.11
CA ARG A 564 8.04 -7.42 -14.25
C ARG A 564 7.84 -6.46 -13.09
N GLN A 565 8.91 -5.95 -12.48
CA GLN A 565 8.83 -5.02 -11.36
C GLN A 565 8.21 -3.67 -11.72
N GLU A 566 8.60 -3.09 -12.85
CA GLU A 566 8.18 -1.75 -13.27
C GLU A 566 6.74 -1.71 -13.81
N SER A 567 6.38 -2.64 -14.70
CA SER A 567 5.10 -2.57 -15.44
C SER A 567 4.24 -3.82 -15.32
N ARG A 568 4.77 -4.93 -14.77
CA ARG A 568 4.14 -6.26 -14.86
C ARG A 568 3.72 -6.58 -16.32
N PHE A 569 4.54 -6.15 -17.28
CA PHE A 569 4.34 -6.31 -18.73
C PHE A 569 3.18 -5.52 -19.34
N ILE A 570 2.68 -4.49 -18.66
CA ILE A 570 1.71 -3.55 -19.24
C ILE A 570 2.47 -2.62 -20.21
N THR A 571 2.28 -2.82 -21.51
CA THR A 571 2.98 -2.08 -22.59
C THR A 571 2.68 -0.59 -22.60
N ASN A 572 1.55 -0.16 -22.01
CA ASN A 572 1.14 1.24 -21.89
C ASN A 572 1.08 1.74 -20.43
N ALA A 573 1.84 1.12 -19.52
CA ALA A 573 1.92 1.57 -18.13
C ALA A 573 2.33 3.05 -18.10
N ARG A 574 1.66 3.86 -17.29
CA ARG A 574 2.10 5.23 -16.97
C ARG A 574 2.14 5.37 -15.46
N SER A 575 3.31 5.65 -14.92
CA SER A 575 3.44 6.01 -13.51
C SER A 575 2.83 7.39 -13.26
N HIS A 576 2.54 7.70 -11.99
CA HIS A 576 2.03 9.00 -11.59
C HIS A 576 2.98 10.16 -11.96
N VAL A 577 4.28 9.88 -12.10
CA VAL A 577 5.32 10.86 -12.45
C VAL A 577 5.72 10.83 -13.94
N GLY A 578 5.04 10.04 -14.78
CA GLY A 578 5.20 10.06 -16.24
C GLY A 578 6.13 9.01 -16.84
N ALA A 579 6.76 8.12 -16.05
CA ALA A 579 7.45 6.95 -16.59
C ALA A 579 6.47 6.10 -17.41
N SER A 580 6.84 5.73 -18.63
CA SER A 580 5.92 5.13 -19.60
C SER A 580 6.47 3.85 -20.23
N GLY A 581 5.61 2.83 -20.29
CA GLY A 581 5.77 1.68 -21.16
C GLY A 581 6.70 0.57 -20.65
N LEU A 582 6.74 -0.50 -21.46
CA LEU A 582 7.64 -1.63 -21.37
C LEU A 582 8.94 -1.34 -22.13
#